data_AF-A0A8T0NPI0-F1
#
_entry.id   AF-A0A8T0NPI0-F1
#
_cell.length_a   1.000
_cell.length_b   1.000
_cell.length_c   1.000
_cell.angle_alpha   90.00
_cell.angle_beta   90.00
_cell.angle_gamma   90.00
#
_symmetry.space_group_name_H-M   'P 1'
#
loop_
_entity.id
_entity.type
_entity.pdbx_description
1 polymer ?
#
loop_
_entity_poly.entity_id
_entity_poly.type
_entity_poly.pdbx_seq_one_letter_code
_entity_poly.pdbx_strand_id
1 'polypeptide(L)'
;MESSPPTITVQVKFAGRTIPVEVPAAATTAELKRLLQPLTNVLPRGQRLVCKGKVLQDAASLSSMQVVDGSKVMLIASQGLHQGDGPITKNSSSSATSVTRASKVKERQTQKPEAVVGKSRAERWKLTGVVALHDCDLKAVPEEVWDCGPSVRILDASNNCIKEIPHKIAALKSLNKVLLTANDIDDENISWEGLSCLQKLLNLSLSQNRLVSLPSTLGSLTSLRELRIANNRLDNLPIEIGSLKHLQILIANNNRIATLPSSIGDCESLTEFISLKS
;
A
#
# COMPACT_ATOMS: atom_id res chain seq x y z
N MET A 1 -7.07 50.24 5.86
CA MET A 1 -7.86 49.12 6.43
C MET A 1 -8.00 48.09 5.34
N GLU A 2 -7.16 47.05 5.32
CA GLU A 2 -7.36 45.93 4.39
C GLU A 2 -8.42 45.01 4.97
N SER A 3 -9.60 44.99 4.36
CA SER A 3 -10.63 44.00 4.64
C SER A 3 -10.20 42.66 4.06
N SER A 4 -10.07 41.64 4.92
CA SER A 4 -9.84 40.26 4.50
C SER A 4 -10.83 39.86 3.40
N PRO A 5 -10.40 39.17 2.33
CA PRO A 5 -11.31 38.73 1.29
C PRO A 5 -12.36 37.77 1.88
N PRO A 6 -13.63 37.84 1.45
CA PRO A 6 -14.68 36.99 2.00
C PRO A 6 -14.37 35.51 1.73
N THR A 7 -14.32 34.70 2.79
CA THR A 7 -14.14 33.25 2.74
C THR A 7 -15.47 32.51 2.87
N ILE A 8 -15.52 31.30 2.34
CA ILE A 8 -16.64 30.35 2.48
C ILE A 8 -16.11 28.99 2.93
N THR A 9 -16.88 28.28 3.75
CA THR A 9 -16.54 26.94 4.25
C THR A 9 -17.26 25.87 3.44
N VAL A 10 -16.51 25.06 2.70
CA VAL A 10 -17.05 23.96 1.88
C VAL A 10 -16.94 22.65 2.66
N GLN A 11 -18.04 21.89 2.73
CA GLN A 11 -18.12 20.62 3.45
C GLN A 11 -17.86 19.45 2.48
N VAL A 12 -16.61 19.00 2.40
CA VAL A 12 -16.16 18.02 1.41
C VAL A 12 -16.28 16.59 1.94
N LYS A 13 -17.15 15.78 1.34
CA LYS A 13 -17.30 14.37 1.67
C LYS A 13 -16.28 13.51 0.92
N PHE A 14 -15.46 12.78 1.65
CA PHE A 14 -14.45 11.85 1.12
C PHE A 14 -14.27 10.65 2.05
N ALA A 15 -14.16 9.44 1.49
CA ALA A 15 -13.89 8.19 2.24
C ALA A 15 -14.74 7.99 3.52
N GLY A 16 -16.05 8.32 3.46
CA GLY A 16 -16.97 8.22 4.59
C GLY A 16 -16.89 9.33 5.64
N ARG A 17 -15.98 10.30 5.47
CA ARG A 17 -15.77 11.45 6.36
C ARG A 17 -16.22 12.75 5.68
N THR A 18 -16.43 13.81 6.47
CA THR A 18 -16.68 15.18 5.97
C THR A 18 -15.55 16.08 6.45
N ILE A 19 -14.93 16.81 5.52
CA ILE A 19 -13.78 17.68 5.75
C ILE A 19 -14.23 19.12 5.48
N PRO A 20 -14.28 20.01 6.48
CA PRO A 20 -14.49 21.43 6.24
C PRO A 20 -13.24 22.04 5.60
N VAL A 21 -13.41 22.79 4.52
CA VAL A 21 -12.32 23.50 3.83
C VAL A 21 -12.72 24.96 3.62
N GLU A 22 -11.98 25.88 4.23
CA GLU A 22 -12.13 27.31 3.98
C GLU A 22 -11.47 27.70 2.66
N VAL A 23 -12.21 28.39 1.80
CA VAL A 23 -11.73 28.89 0.50
C VAL A 23 -12.23 30.33 0.27
N PRO A 24 -11.48 31.20 -0.43
CA PRO A 24 -12.00 32.50 -0.84
C PRO A 24 -13.26 32.36 -1.69
N ALA A 25 -14.25 33.24 -1.52
CA ALA A 25 -15.51 33.20 -2.26
C ALA A 25 -15.36 33.38 -3.78
N ALA A 26 -14.25 34.00 -4.21
CA ALA A 26 -13.87 34.17 -5.61
C ALA A 26 -13.03 33.00 -6.18
N ALA A 27 -12.67 32.01 -5.36
CA ALA A 27 -11.76 30.94 -5.76
C ALA A 27 -12.33 30.04 -6.86
N THR A 28 -11.40 29.41 -7.59
CA THR A 28 -11.68 28.45 -8.64
C THR A 28 -11.83 27.03 -8.11
N THR A 29 -12.46 26.16 -8.90
CA THR A 29 -12.49 24.72 -8.62
C THR A 29 -11.07 24.13 -8.52
N ALA A 30 -10.12 24.61 -9.32
CA ALA A 30 -8.72 24.19 -9.26
C ALA A 30 -8.04 24.52 -7.90
N GLU A 31 -8.36 25.67 -7.29
CA GLU A 31 -7.81 26.04 -5.97
C GLU A 31 -8.39 25.19 -4.85
N LEU A 32 -9.71 24.93 -4.86
CA LEU A 32 -10.35 23.99 -3.94
C LEU A 32 -9.71 22.60 -4.04
N LYS A 33 -9.40 22.13 -5.26
CA LYS A 33 -8.69 20.86 -5.45
C LYS A 33 -7.29 20.86 -4.86
N ARG A 34 -6.53 21.95 -5.05
CA ARG A 34 -5.18 22.10 -4.47
C ARG A 34 -5.21 22.08 -2.94
N LEU A 35 -6.21 22.71 -2.32
CA LEU A 35 -6.38 22.70 -0.86
C LEU A 35 -6.82 21.32 -0.32
N LEU A 36 -7.56 20.55 -1.11
CA LEU A 36 -7.95 19.19 -0.77
C LEU A 36 -6.82 18.16 -0.89
N GLN A 37 -5.79 18.42 -1.69
CA GLN A 37 -4.68 17.48 -1.88
C GLN A 37 -4.04 17.01 -0.55
N PRO A 38 -3.50 17.89 0.32
CA PRO A 38 -2.89 17.46 1.59
C PRO A 38 -3.89 16.89 2.60
N LEU A 39 -5.19 17.18 2.44
CA LEU A 39 -6.25 16.72 3.34
C LEU A 39 -6.81 15.33 2.96
N THR A 40 -6.63 14.91 1.71
CA THR A 40 -7.23 13.69 1.14
C THR A 40 -6.22 12.72 0.53
N ASN A 41 -4.97 13.17 0.35
CA ASN A 41 -3.91 12.47 -0.37
C ASN A 41 -4.23 12.17 -1.85
N VAL A 42 -5.24 12.84 -2.43
CA VAL A 42 -5.65 12.69 -3.83
C VAL A 42 -5.04 13.80 -4.68
N LEU A 43 -4.39 13.44 -5.80
CA LEU A 43 -3.86 14.41 -6.77
C LEU A 43 -4.99 15.29 -7.32
N PRO A 44 -4.83 16.62 -7.52
CA PRO A 44 -5.86 17.46 -8.15
C PRO A 44 -6.36 16.95 -9.52
N ARG A 45 -5.52 16.20 -10.24
CA ARG A 45 -5.88 15.49 -11.49
C ARG A 45 -6.80 14.28 -11.29
N GLY A 46 -6.69 13.60 -10.14
CA GLY A 46 -7.57 12.48 -9.75
C GLY A 46 -8.79 12.89 -8.93
N GLN A 47 -8.84 14.14 -8.48
CA GLN A 47 -9.99 14.67 -7.75
C GLN A 47 -11.14 15.01 -8.70
N ARG A 48 -12.25 14.28 -8.61
CA ARG A 48 -13.51 14.61 -9.27
C ARG A 48 -14.50 15.14 -8.24
N LEU A 49 -14.69 16.46 -8.23
CA LEU A 49 -15.61 17.14 -7.31
C LEU A 49 -17.02 17.21 -7.89
N VAL A 50 -18.02 16.87 -7.09
CA VAL A 50 -19.44 16.88 -7.48
C VAL A 50 -20.26 17.68 -6.46
N CYS A 51 -20.98 18.70 -6.91
CA CYS A 51 -21.91 19.48 -6.10
C CYS A 51 -23.30 19.45 -6.72
N LYS A 52 -24.35 19.18 -5.94
CA LYS A 52 -25.76 19.11 -6.40
C LYS A 52 -25.96 18.28 -7.70
N GLY A 53 -25.22 17.17 -7.83
CA GLY A 53 -25.27 16.29 -9.01
C GLY A 53 -24.48 16.76 -10.24
N LYS A 54 -23.85 17.94 -10.21
CA LYS A 54 -22.99 18.45 -11.29
C LYS A 54 -21.51 18.28 -10.95
N VAL A 55 -20.72 17.83 -11.93
CA VAL A 55 -19.25 17.76 -11.82
C VAL A 55 -18.69 19.17 -11.97
N LEU A 56 -17.84 19.60 -11.04
CA LEU A 56 -17.19 20.90 -11.09
C LEU A 56 -16.05 20.89 -12.13
N GLN A 57 -15.97 21.95 -12.95
CA GLN A 57 -14.91 22.11 -13.97
C GLN A 57 -13.80 23.03 -13.45
N ASP A 58 -12.54 22.69 -13.74
CA ASP A 58 -11.37 23.32 -13.10
C ASP A 58 -11.25 24.83 -13.33
N ALA A 59 -11.66 25.32 -14.51
CA ALA A 59 -11.67 26.73 -14.88
C ALA A 59 -12.90 27.52 -14.35
N ALA A 60 -13.90 26.86 -13.77
CA ALA A 60 -15.10 27.53 -13.26
C ALA A 60 -14.88 28.05 -11.83
N SER A 61 -15.35 29.28 -11.56
CA SER A 61 -15.42 29.84 -10.21
C SER A 61 -16.45 29.08 -9.36
N LEU A 62 -16.18 28.92 -8.08
CA LEU A 62 -17.07 28.19 -7.16
C LEU A 62 -18.48 28.80 -7.09
N SER A 63 -18.57 30.13 -7.15
CA SER A 63 -19.83 30.88 -7.23
C SER A 63 -20.64 30.56 -8.49
N SER A 64 -20.01 30.47 -9.67
CA SER A 64 -20.70 30.09 -10.93
C SER A 64 -21.27 28.66 -10.89
N MET A 65 -20.66 27.79 -10.10
CA MET A 65 -21.10 26.40 -9.88
C MET A 65 -22.06 26.24 -8.69
N GLN A 66 -22.58 27.34 -8.13
CA GLN A 66 -23.50 27.36 -6.98
C GLN A 66 -22.93 26.72 -5.70
N VAL A 67 -21.61 26.76 -5.52
CA VAL A 67 -20.93 26.42 -4.27
C VAL A 67 -20.85 27.68 -3.41
N VAL A 68 -21.68 27.70 -2.37
CA VAL A 68 -21.78 28.77 -1.36
C VAL A 68 -21.32 28.25 0.01
N ASP A 69 -21.23 29.12 1.01
CA ASP A 69 -20.90 28.71 2.39
C ASP A 69 -21.80 27.57 2.90
N GLY A 70 -21.21 26.61 3.62
CA GLY A 70 -21.84 25.38 4.07
C GLY A 70 -22.15 24.33 2.98
N SER A 71 -21.81 24.57 1.71
CA SER A 71 -22.14 23.65 0.61
C SER A 71 -21.47 22.28 0.75
N LYS A 72 -22.25 21.23 0.51
CA LYS A 72 -21.78 19.83 0.53
C LYS A 72 -21.26 19.46 -0.86
N VAL A 73 -19.96 19.17 -0.95
CA VAL A 73 -19.29 18.71 -2.18
C VAL A 73 -18.82 17.28 -1.95
N MET A 74 -19.06 16.38 -2.91
CA MET A 74 -18.54 15.03 -2.86
C MET A 74 -17.23 14.97 -3.65
N LEU A 75 -16.16 14.49 -3.02
CA LEU A 75 -14.91 14.16 -3.69
C LEU A 75 -14.93 12.68 -4.06
N ILE A 76 -14.82 12.40 -5.36
CA ILE A 76 -14.59 11.08 -5.92
C ILE A 76 -13.14 11.05 -6.40
N ALA A 77 -12.30 10.21 -5.80
CA ALA A 77 -10.96 9.94 -6.32
C ALA A 77 -11.07 8.94 -7.47
N SER A 78 -10.44 9.22 -8.61
CA SER A 78 -10.19 8.17 -9.61
C SER A 78 -9.16 7.19 -9.06
N GLN A 79 -9.43 5.89 -9.21
CA GLN A 79 -8.47 4.80 -8.98
C GLN A 79 -7.11 5.16 -9.63
N GLY A 80 -6.00 5.02 -8.88
CA GLY A 80 -4.64 5.27 -9.38
C GLY A 80 -4.11 6.71 -9.32
N LEU A 81 -4.82 7.69 -8.75
CA LEU A 81 -4.34 9.09 -8.61
C LEU A 81 -4.36 9.63 -7.17
N HIS A 82 -3.82 8.84 -6.24
CA HIS A 82 -3.40 9.36 -4.93
C HIS A 82 -1.92 9.75 -5.03
N GLN A 83 -1.57 11.01 -4.77
CA GLN A 83 -0.14 11.35 -4.67
C GLN A 83 0.34 10.93 -3.29
N GLY A 84 1.25 9.97 -3.24
CA GLY A 84 2.17 9.90 -2.10
C GLY A 84 2.99 11.18 -2.03
N ASP A 85 3.22 11.69 -0.82
CA ASP A 85 4.04 12.87 -0.58
C ASP A 85 5.45 12.73 -1.17
N GLY A 86 5.82 13.67 -2.04
CA GLY A 86 7.21 14.06 -2.33
C GLY A 86 7.37 15.56 -2.01
N PRO A 87 8.54 16.02 -1.53
CA PRO A 87 9.63 16.42 -2.44
C PRO A 87 11.04 16.20 -1.80
N ILE A 88 12.22 16.63 -2.31
CA ILE A 88 12.67 17.43 -3.47
C ILE A 88 13.69 16.58 -4.30
N THR A 89 13.94 16.99 -5.55
CA THR A 89 15.00 16.50 -6.45
C THR A 89 16.44 16.60 -5.91
N LYS A 90 17.34 15.78 -6.50
CA LYS A 90 18.80 15.86 -6.44
C LYS A 90 19.35 17.30 -6.40
N ASN A 91 20.37 17.52 -5.57
CA ASN A 91 21.53 18.34 -5.95
C ASN A 91 22.81 17.62 -5.49
N SER A 92 23.79 17.55 -6.38
CA SER A 92 25.12 16.98 -6.13
C SER A 92 26.09 18.04 -5.65
N SER A 93 26.85 17.78 -4.60
CA SER A 93 28.10 18.51 -4.34
C SER A 93 29.11 17.63 -3.59
N SER A 94 30.21 17.34 -4.27
CA SER A 94 31.43 16.83 -3.65
C SER A 94 32.07 17.90 -2.78
N SER A 95 32.50 17.54 -1.56
CA SER A 95 33.77 18.04 -1.02
C SER A 95 34.28 17.12 0.08
N ALA A 96 35.58 16.84 0.04
CA ALA A 96 36.30 16.37 1.22
C ALA A 96 36.49 17.53 2.22
N THR A 97 36.73 17.21 3.49
CA THR A 97 37.87 17.67 4.32
C THR A 97 37.77 17.00 5.70
N SER A 98 38.88 16.93 6.42
CA SER A 98 39.12 16.05 7.55
C SER A 98 39.58 16.79 8.83
N VAL A 99 39.54 16.05 9.95
CA VAL A 99 40.32 16.21 11.20
C VAL A 99 39.86 17.25 12.28
N THR A 100 39.82 16.73 13.52
CA THR A 100 40.21 17.33 14.84
C THR A 100 39.26 18.06 15.80
N ARG A 101 39.19 17.45 17.00
CA ARG A 101 39.29 17.98 18.38
C ARG A 101 38.11 18.70 19.04
N ALA A 102 38.12 18.59 20.37
CA ALA A 102 37.02 18.86 21.28
C ALA A 102 37.34 19.97 22.29
N SER A 103 36.30 20.64 22.83
CA SER A 103 36.32 21.16 24.21
C SER A 103 34.91 21.28 24.79
N LYS A 104 34.78 21.19 26.11
CA LYS A 104 33.53 21.38 26.88
C LYS A 104 33.18 22.87 27.02
N VAL A 105 31.90 23.22 26.94
CA VAL A 105 31.29 24.26 27.80
C VAL A 105 29.93 23.73 28.30
N LYS A 106 29.64 23.94 29.59
CA LYS A 106 28.31 23.73 30.19
C LYS A 106 27.64 25.09 30.32
N GLU A 107 26.47 25.27 29.72
CA GLU A 107 25.48 26.24 30.19
C GLU A 107 24.10 25.58 30.22
N ARG A 108 23.22 26.10 31.08
CA ARG A 108 22.04 25.38 31.59
C ARG A 108 20.81 26.28 31.50
N GLN A 109 19.70 25.68 31.09
CA GLN A 109 18.32 26.21 31.11
C GLN A 109 17.95 27.22 30.00
N THR A 110 17.09 26.77 29.11
CA THR A 110 15.69 27.23 29.10
C THR A 110 14.81 26.15 28.45
N GLN A 111 13.65 25.87 29.04
CA GLN A 111 12.74 24.83 28.54
C GLN A 111 11.87 25.37 27.40
N LYS A 112 11.95 24.75 26.23
CA LYS A 112 10.94 24.83 25.18
C LYS A 112 10.85 23.46 24.52
N PRO A 113 9.75 22.69 24.67
CA PRO A 113 9.59 21.42 23.96
C PRO A 113 9.19 21.69 22.50
N GLU A 114 10.16 22.18 21.72
CA GLU A 114 10.18 21.92 20.28
C GLU A 114 10.66 20.49 20.02
N ALA A 115 10.17 19.91 18.92
CA ALA A 115 10.39 18.55 18.42
C ALA A 115 9.44 17.44 18.94
N VAL A 116 8.34 17.23 18.20
CA VAL A 116 7.89 15.85 17.93
C VAL A 116 8.60 15.40 16.65
N VAL A 117 9.70 14.69 16.84
CA VAL A 117 10.47 14.07 15.76
C VAL A 117 9.54 13.22 14.89
N GLY A 118 9.54 13.47 13.58
CA GLY A 118 8.80 12.65 12.63
C GLY A 118 9.35 11.23 12.64
N LYS A 119 8.63 10.29 13.26
CA LYS A 119 9.03 8.88 13.39
C LYS A 119 9.44 8.31 12.03
N SER A 120 10.56 7.59 12.01
CA SER A 120 11.08 7.01 10.77
C SER A 120 10.04 6.08 10.13
N ARG A 121 10.16 5.83 8.82
CA ARG A 121 9.24 4.93 8.10
C ARG A 121 9.21 3.53 8.74
N ALA A 122 10.38 2.99 9.07
CA ALA A 122 10.53 1.73 9.79
C ALA A 122 9.90 1.77 11.20
N GLU A 123 10.01 2.85 11.98
CA GLU A 123 9.30 2.98 13.27
C GLU A 123 7.78 2.98 13.10
N ARG A 124 7.25 3.63 12.06
CA ARG A 124 5.81 3.62 11.76
C ARG A 124 5.32 2.22 11.38
N TRP A 125 6.11 1.47 10.62
CA TRP A 125 5.82 0.06 10.31
C TRP A 125 5.93 -0.84 11.56
N LYS A 126 6.94 -0.65 12.41
CA LYS A 126 7.07 -1.37 13.69
C LYS A 126 5.90 -1.09 14.65
N LEU A 127 5.42 0.15 14.69
CA LEU A 127 4.31 0.58 15.56
C LEU A 127 2.94 0.08 15.07
N THR A 128 2.68 0.20 13.76
CA THR A 128 1.39 -0.20 13.17
C THR A 128 1.31 -1.69 12.89
N GLY A 129 2.44 -2.32 12.56
CA GLY A 129 2.54 -3.66 11.99
C GLY A 129 2.05 -3.76 10.54
N VAL A 130 1.88 -2.64 9.83
CA VAL A 130 1.39 -2.61 8.46
C VAL A 130 2.43 -1.94 7.57
N VAL A 131 2.92 -2.68 6.58
CA VAL A 131 3.79 -2.21 5.51
C VAL A 131 2.94 -2.13 4.25
N ALA A 132 2.59 -0.92 3.83
CA ALA A 132 1.91 -0.65 2.57
C ALA A 132 2.91 0.02 1.60
N LEU A 133 3.18 -0.67 0.50
CA LEU A 133 4.16 -0.37 -0.54
C LEU A 133 3.59 -0.67 -1.94
N HIS A 134 2.26 -0.70 -2.08
CA HIS A 134 1.61 -0.94 -3.36
C HIS A 134 1.78 0.26 -4.31
N ASP A 135 1.78 0.02 -5.63
CA ASP A 135 1.87 1.08 -6.67
C ASP A 135 3.08 2.04 -6.47
N CYS A 136 4.25 1.50 -6.11
CA CYS A 136 5.44 2.28 -5.74
C CYS A 136 6.62 2.13 -6.73
N ASP A 137 6.41 1.55 -7.91
CA ASP A 137 7.42 1.26 -8.95
C ASP A 137 8.66 0.48 -8.43
N LEU A 138 8.50 -0.29 -7.35
CA LEU A 138 9.59 -0.98 -6.67
C LEU A 138 10.12 -2.15 -7.49
N LYS A 139 11.45 -2.28 -7.56
CA LYS A 139 12.13 -3.45 -8.16
C LYS A 139 12.46 -4.56 -7.16
N ALA A 140 12.43 -4.21 -5.87
CA ALA A 140 12.62 -5.09 -4.73
C ALA A 140 11.95 -4.45 -3.50
N VAL A 141 11.56 -5.27 -2.52
CA VAL A 141 11.06 -4.76 -1.23
C VAL A 141 12.24 -4.11 -0.48
N PRO A 142 12.09 -2.88 0.09
CA PRO A 142 13.17 -2.20 0.79
C PRO A 142 13.70 -2.97 2.00
N GLU A 143 15.01 -2.97 2.21
CA GLU A 143 15.69 -3.66 3.33
C GLU A 143 15.10 -3.31 4.72
N GLU A 144 14.71 -2.05 4.91
CA GLU A 144 14.02 -1.54 6.10
C GLU A 144 12.79 -2.38 6.52
N VAL A 145 12.12 -3.03 5.57
CA VAL A 145 10.96 -3.89 5.82
C VAL A 145 11.38 -5.16 6.56
N TRP A 146 12.50 -5.77 6.16
CA TRP A 146 13.03 -6.98 6.79
C TRP A 146 13.50 -6.68 8.22
N ASP A 147 14.12 -5.51 8.43
CA ASP A 147 14.54 -4.99 9.74
C ASP A 147 13.35 -4.66 10.68
N CYS A 148 12.11 -4.72 10.19
CA CYS A 148 10.91 -4.63 11.03
C CYS A 148 10.59 -5.93 11.78
N GLY A 149 11.14 -7.08 11.36
CA GLY A 149 11.06 -8.34 12.10
C GLY A 149 9.62 -8.72 12.51
N PRO A 150 9.41 -9.29 13.72
CA PRO A 150 8.10 -9.79 14.15
C PRO A 150 7.08 -8.70 14.48
N SER A 151 7.38 -7.41 14.25
CA SER A 151 6.38 -6.34 14.37
C SER A 151 5.41 -6.31 13.18
N VAL A 152 5.83 -6.75 11.99
CA VAL A 152 5.01 -6.71 10.77
C VAL A 152 3.97 -7.84 10.79
N ARG A 153 2.73 -7.46 10.50
CA ARG A 153 1.52 -8.30 10.43
C ARG A 153 0.91 -8.31 9.04
N ILE A 154 1.00 -7.21 8.32
CA ILE A 154 0.54 -7.06 6.94
C ILE A 154 1.68 -6.49 6.11
N LEU A 155 2.03 -7.19 5.02
CA LEU A 155 2.89 -6.70 3.95
C LEU A 155 2.07 -6.65 2.66
N ASP A 156 1.89 -5.45 2.12
CA ASP A 156 1.34 -5.25 0.78
C ASP A 156 2.37 -4.51 -0.08
N ALA A 157 2.85 -5.17 -1.12
CA ALA A 157 3.70 -4.60 -2.15
C ALA A 157 3.17 -4.95 -3.55
N SER A 158 1.84 -4.99 -3.68
CA SER A 158 1.15 -5.26 -4.95
C SER A 158 1.40 -4.16 -5.99
N ASN A 159 1.24 -4.45 -7.29
CA ASN A 159 1.41 -3.50 -8.39
C ASN A 159 2.81 -2.84 -8.37
N ASN A 160 3.86 -3.65 -8.44
CA ASN A 160 5.24 -3.18 -8.53
C ASN A 160 5.99 -4.00 -9.61
N CYS A 161 7.30 -3.81 -9.71
CA CYS A 161 8.20 -4.57 -10.58
C CYS A 161 9.12 -5.49 -9.75
N ILE A 162 8.63 -5.99 -8.60
CA ILE A 162 9.42 -6.82 -7.67
C ILE A 162 9.67 -8.16 -8.33
N LYS A 163 10.94 -8.58 -8.36
CA LYS A 163 11.37 -9.90 -8.82
C LYS A 163 11.71 -10.83 -7.68
N GLU A 164 12.39 -10.30 -6.67
CA GLU A 164 12.97 -11.08 -5.59
C GLU A 164 12.19 -10.94 -4.28
N ILE A 165 11.91 -12.09 -3.66
CA ILE A 165 11.46 -12.20 -2.26
C ILE A 165 12.54 -13.00 -1.51
N PRO A 166 13.52 -12.33 -0.86
CA PRO A 166 14.65 -13.00 -0.23
C PRO A 166 14.24 -13.78 1.04
N HIS A 167 15.10 -14.71 1.46
CA HIS A 167 14.94 -15.47 2.71
C HIS A 167 14.75 -14.60 3.97
N LYS A 168 15.17 -13.33 3.91
CA LYS A 168 14.91 -12.31 4.94
C LYS A 168 13.44 -12.18 5.35
N ILE A 169 12.48 -12.55 4.48
CA ILE A 169 11.05 -12.60 4.82
C ILE A 169 10.76 -13.49 6.04
N ALA A 170 11.58 -14.51 6.32
CA ALA A 170 11.50 -15.38 7.51
C ALA A 170 11.62 -14.63 8.85
N ALA A 171 12.19 -13.41 8.86
CA ALA A 171 12.27 -12.56 10.05
C ALA A 171 10.89 -12.02 10.46
N LEU A 172 9.93 -11.94 9.53
CA LEU A 172 8.62 -11.33 9.72
C LEU A 172 7.59 -12.31 10.31
N LYS A 173 7.97 -13.02 11.38
CA LYS A 173 7.25 -14.16 11.99
C LYS A 173 5.82 -13.88 12.48
N SER A 174 5.37 -12.63 12.46
CA SER A 174 4.01 -12.23 12.82
C SER A 174 3.11 -11.95 11.61
N LEU A 175 3.59 -12.11 10.38
CA LEU A 175 2.79 -11.90 9.16
C LEU A 175 1.53 -12.76 9.15
N ASN A 176 0.39 -12.08 9.05
CA ASN A 176 -0.94 -12.64 8.82
C ASN A 176 -1.30 -12.56 7.33
N LYS A 177 -0.83 -11.54 6.62
CA LYS A 177 -1.23 -11.23 5.25
C LYS A 177 -0.07 -10.72 4.42
N VAL A 178 0.17 -11.39 3.29
CA VAL A 178 1.19 -11.04 2.29
C VAL A 178 0.49 -10.85 0.95
N LEU A 179 0.56 -9.64 0.41
CA LEU A 179 0.04 -9.27 -0.91
C LEU A 179 1.21 -8.85 -1.81
N LEU A 180 1.46 -9.65 -2.83
CA LEU A 180 2.49 -9.46 -3.85
C LEU A 180 1.88 -9.55 -5.26
N THR A 181 0.60 -9.19 -5.37
CA THR A 181 -0.17 -9.24 -6.61
C THR A 181 0.44 -8.32 -7.67
N ALA A 182 0.42 -8.69 -8.96
CA ALA A 182 0.91 -7.85 -10.06
C ALA A 182 2.37 -7.40 -9.84
N ASN A 183 3.27 -8.37 -9.98
CA ASN A 183 4.72 -8.20 -9.87
C ASN A 183 5.44 -9.08 -10.91
N ASP A 184 6.77 -9.05 -10.91
CA ASP A 184 7.62 -9.80 -11.83
C ASP A 184 8.29 -11.03 -11.16
N ILE A 185 7.68 -11.56 -10.09
CA ILE A 185 8.26 -12.68 -9.32
C ILE A 185 8.19 -13.97 -10.13
N ASP A 186 9.31 -14.68 -10.20
CA ASP A 186 9.48 -16.01 -10.80
C ASP A 186 10.03 -17.01 -9.76
N ASP A 187 10.04 -18.29 -10.12
CA ASP A 187 10.42 -19.40 -9.25
C ASP A 187 11.87 -19.33 -8.74
N GLU A 188 12.79 -18.71 -9.49
CA GLU A 188 14.21 -18.61 -9.14
C GLU A 188 14.47 -17.56 -8.06
N ASN A 189 13.65 -16.51 -8.00
CA ASN A 189 13.88 -15.34 -7.14
C ASN A 189 12.96 -15.29 -5.90
N ILE A 190 12.11 -16.29 -5.67
CA ILE A 190 11.24 -16.39 -4.49
C ILE A 190 11.76 -17.41 -3.47
N SER A 191 12.12 -16.92 -2.28
CA SER A 191 12.51 -17.77 -1.15
C SER A 191 11.30 -18.43 -0.49
N TRP A 192 10.88 -19.57 -1.05
CA TRP A 192 9.86 -20.42 -0.48
C TRP A 192 10.19 -20.95 0.93
N GLU A 193 11.44 -21.27 1.24
CA GLU A 193 11.85 -21.69 2.59
C GLU A 193 11.53 -20.61 3.63
N GLY A 194 11.88 -19.36 3.32
CA GLY A 194 11.59 -18.21 4.17
C GLY A 194 10.09 -17.93 4.32
N LEU A 195 9.29 -18.13 3.26
CA LEU A 195 7.82 -18.08 3.34
C LEU A 195 7.27 -19.20 4.22
N SER A 196 7.79 -20.42 4.11
CA SER A 196 7.36 -21.60 4.88
C SER A 196 7.51 -21.44 6.40
N CYS A 197 8.38 -20.51 6.85
CA CYS A 197 8.54 -20.12 8.25
C CYS A 197 7.38 -19.25 8.80
N LEU A 198 6.50 -18.72 7.95
CA LEU A 198 5.42 -17.80 8.33
C LEU A 198 4.17 -18.54 8.84
N GLN A 199 4.33 -19.27 9.94
CA GLN A 199 3.29 -20.16 10.51
C GLN A 199 1.99 -19.46 10.97
N LYS A 200 1.93 -18.12 10.95
CA LYS A 200 0.74 -17.29 11.24
C LYS A 200 0.06 -16.73 9.99
N LEU A 201 0.57 -17.03 8.80
CA LEU A 201 0.07 -16.50 7.53
C LEU A 201 -1.33 -17.07 7.25
N LEU A 202 -2.30 -16.18 7.07
CA LEU A 202 -3.70 -16.48 6.78
C LEU A 202 -4.06 -16.20 5.31
N ASN A 203 -3.44 -15.18 4.71
CA ASN A 203 -3.73 -14.75 3.34
C ASN A 203 -2.42 -14.55 2.56
N LEU A 204 -2.26 -15.27 1.45
CA LEU A 204 -1.13 -15.13 0.52
C LEU A 204 -1.65 -14.84 -0.89
N SER A 205 -1.29 -13.68 -1.45
CA SER A 205 -1.55 -13.34 -2.85
C SER A 205 -0.26 -13.20 -3.63
N LEU A 206 -0.09 -14.09 -4.62
CA LEU A 206 0.97 -14.11 -5.62
C LEU A 206 0.36 -14.04 -7.05
N SER A 207 -0.88 -13.59 -7.18
CA SER A 207 -1.57 -13.50 -8.48
C SER A 207 -0.92 -12.47 -9.40
N GLN A 208 -1.02 -12.65 -10.72
CA GLN A 208 -0.35 -11.79 -11.72
C GLN A 208 1.17 -11.71 -11.48
N ASN A 209 1.83 -12.87 -11.49
CA ASN A 209 3.29 -13.00 -11.46
C ASN A 209 3.74 -13.94 -12.58
N ARG A 210 4.98 -14.44 -12.53
CA ARG A 210 5.60 -15.26 -13.58
C ARG A 210 5.82 -16.72 -13.17
N LEU A 211 5.26 -17.14 -12.04
CA LEU A 211 5.45 -18.46 -11.42
C LEU A 211 5.03 -19.61 -12.34
N VAL A 212 5.86 -20.64 -12.46
CA VAL A 212 5.65 -21.86 -13.25
C VAL A 212 5.32 -23.06 -12.35
N SER A 213 5.77 -23.03 -11.10
CA SER A 213 5.52 -24.06 -10.08
C SER A 213 5.19 -23.47 -8.71
N LEU A 214 4.74 -24.33 -7.80
CA LEU A 214 4.71 -24.07 -6.37
C LEU A 214 5.39 -25.26 -5.67
N PRO A 215 6.19 -25.04 -4.62
CA PRO A 215 6.95 -26.09 -3.96
C PRO A 215 6.10 -26.92 -3.01
N SER A 216 6.61 -28.09 -2.62
CA SER A 216 6.08 -28.87 -1.51
C SER A 216 6.06 -28.11 -0.17
N THR A 217 7.04 -27.23 0.05
CA THR A 217 7.15 -26.41 1.28
C THR A 217 5.98 -25.45 1.49
N LEU A 218 5.16 -25.18 0.46
CA LEU A 218 3.91 -24.42 0.60
C LEU A 218 2.96 -25.08 1.60
N GLY A 219 2.94 -26.42 1.67
CA GLY A 219 2.07 -27.19 2.57
C GLY A 219 2.38 -27.02 4.05
N SER A 220 3.52 -26.40 4.43
CA SER A 220 3.81 -26.08 5.83
C SER A 220 2.97 -24.91 6.37
N LEU A 221 2.33 -24.13 5.49
CA LEU A 221 1.51 -22.97 5.84
C LEU A 221 0.12 -23.39 6.38
N THR A 222 0.08 -24.29 7.35
CA THR A 222 -1.14 -24.96 7.84
C THR A 222 -2.22 -24.01 8.38
N SER A 223 -1.86 -22.77 8.72
CA SER A 223 -2.78 -21.68 9.11
C SER A 223 -3.45 -20.95 7.94
N LEU A 224 -3.01 -21.18 6.70
CA LEU A 224 -3.44 -20.42 5.51
C LEU A 224 -4.91 -20.67 5.21
N ARG A 225 -5.66 -19.59 5.00
CA ARG A 225 -7.10 -19.57 4.69
C ARG A 225 -7.40 -19.12 3.28
N GLU A 226 -6.54 -18.27 2.71
CA GLU A 226 -6.72 -17.74 1.36
C GLU A 226 -5.40 -17.78 0.59
N LEU A 227 -5.43 -18.47 -0.56
CA LEU A 227 -4.32 -18.53 -1.51
C LEU A 227 -4.79 -18.02 -2.88
N ARG A 228 -4.19 -16.91 -3.34
CA ARG A 228 -4.48 -16.33 -4.66
C ARG A 228 -3.25 -16.41 -5.56
N ILE A 229 -3.29 -17.28 -6.55
CA ILE A 229 -2.21 -17.60 -7.51
C ILE A 229 -2.66 -17.46 -8.97
N ALA A 230 -3.79 -16.81 -9.22
CA ALA A 230 -4.36 -16.60 -10.56
C ALA A 230 -3.47 -15.75 -11.47
N ASN A 231 -3.58 -15.93 -12.79
CA ASN A 231 -2.76 -15.22 -13.79
C ASN A 231 -1.25 -15.44 -13.55
N ASN A 232 -0.85 -16.71 -13.42
CA ASN A 232 0.54 -17.14 -13.43
C ASN A 232 0.73 -18.12 -14.62
N ARG A 233 1.78 -18.93 -14.60
CA ARG A 233 2.10 -19.94 -15.62
C ARG A 233 2.14 -21.34 -15.02
N LEU A 234 1.44 -21.55 -13.89
CA LEU A 234 1.50 -22.79 -13.13
C LEU A 234 1.00 -23.97 -13.96
N ASP A 235 1.85 -24.97 -14.17
CA ASP A 235 1.50 -26.17 -14.93
C ASP A 235 0.72 -27.20 -14.07
N ASN A 236 0.95 -27.23 -12.76
CA ASN A 236 0.27 -28.08 -11.77
C ASN A 236 0.23 -27.42 -10.39
N LEU A 237 -0.57 -27.99 -9.46
CA LEU A 237 -0.46 -27.71 -8.02
C LEU A 237 0.30 -28.86 -7.31
N PRO A 238 1.14 -28.57 -6.30
CA PRO A 238 1.83 -29.59 -5.51
C PRO A 238 0.83 -30.42 -4.68
N ILE A 239 1.17 -31.68 -4.41
CA ILE A 239 0.29 -32.58 -3.63
C ILE A 239 0.13 -32.08 -2.19
N GLU A 240 1.11 -31.34 -1.68
CA GLU A 240 1.13 -30.74 -0.34
C GLU A 240 0.10 -29.60 -0.17
N ILE A 241 -0.62 -29.20 -1.23
CA ILE A 241 -1.81 -28.34 -1.09
C ILE A 241 -2.85 -28.95 -0.12
N GLY A 242 -2.97 -30.29 -0.09
CA GLY A 242 -3.85 -31.02 0.82
C GLY A 242 -3.49 -30.91 2.31
N SER A 243 -2.26 -30.48 2.63
CA SER A 243 -1.84 -30.17 4.00
C SER A 243 -2.46 -28.88 4.53
N LEU A 244 -3.01 -28.02 3.66
CA LEU A 244 -3.62 -26.74 4.02
C LEU A 244 -5.08 -26.94 4.50
N LYS A 245 -5.25 -27.65 5.62
CA LYS A 245 -6.56 -28.04 6.19
C LYS A 245 -7.51 -26.86 6.46
N HIS A 246 -6.96 -25.67 6.73
CA HIS A 246 -7.70 -24.44 6.99
C HIS A 246 -7.93 -23.57 5.74
N LEU A 247 -7.50 -24.01 4.55
CA LEU A 247 -7.67 -23.27 3.31
C LEU A 247 -9.16 -23.21 2.95
N GLN A 248 -9.69 -22.00 2.84
CA GLN A 248 -11.10 -21.71 2.52
C GLN A 248 -11.27 -21.25 1.08
N ILE A 249 -10.32 -20.46 0.58
CA ILE A 249 -10.39 -19.82 -0.73
C ILE A 249 -9.09 -20.14 -1.49
N LEU A 250 -9.22 -20.78 -2.66
CA LEU A 250 -8.13 -21.02 -3.60
C LEU A 250 -8.49 -20.47 -4.99
N ILE A 251 -7.77 -19.43 -5.42
CA ILE A 251 -7.98 -18.78 -6.72
C ILE A 251 -6.77 -19.02 -7.59
N ALA A 252 -6.93 -19.88 -8.60
CA ALA A 252 -5.89 -20.38 -9.49
C ALA A 252 -6.25 -20.29 -10.98
N ASN A 253 -7.32 -19.57 -11.35
CA ASN A 253 -7.70 -19.35 -12.75
C ASN A 253 -6.61 -18.64 -13.57
N ASN A 254 -6.69 -18.75 -14.89
CA ASN A 254 -5.71 -18.19 -15.82
C ASN A 254 -4.28 -18.70 -15.51
N ASN A 255 -4.15 -20.02 -15.37
CA ASN A 255 -2.89 -20.76 -15.29
C ASN A 255 -2.90 -21.89 -16.34
N ARG A 256 -1.86 -22.73 -16.36
CA ARG A 256 -1.74 -23.88 -17.28
C ARG A 256 -2.18 -25.21 -16.66
N ILE A 257 -2.69 -25.17 -15.43
CA ILE A 257 -3.13 -26.32 -14.63
C ILE A 257 -4.11 -27.18 -15.42
N ALA A 258 -3.62 -28.32 -15.92
CA ALA A 258 -4.40 -29.26 -16.71
C ALA A 258 -5.17 -30.25 -15.81
N THR A 259 -4.56 -30.62 -14.68
CA THR A 259 -5.03 -31.60 -13.71
C THR A 259 -4.84 -31.08 -12.29
N LEU A 260 -5.70 -31.49 -11.37
CA LEU A 260 -5.59 -31.17 -9.95
C LEU A 260 -5.07 -32.40 -9.19
N PRO A 261 -4.19 -32.22 -8.18
CA PRO A 261 -3.78 -33.33 -7.32
C PRO A 261 -4.99 -33.85 -6.54
N SER A 262 -5.09 -35.17 -6.36
CA SER A 262 -6.20 -35.79 -5.61
C SER A 262 -6.30 -35.29 -4.17
N SER A 263 -5.17 -34.89 -3.59
CA SER A 263 -5.08 -34.29 -2.25
C SER A 263 -5.74 -32.92 -2.11
N ILE A 264 -6.23 -32.29 -3.20
CA ILE A 264 -7.10 -31.12 -3.05
C ILE A 264 -8.39 -31.43 -2.26
N GLY A 265 -8.83 -32.70 -2.26
CA GLY A 265 -9.93 -33.18 -1.44
C GLY A 265 -9.59 -33.25 0.07
N ASP A 266 -8.31 -33.20 0.44
CA ASP A 266 -7.88 -33.16 1.84
C ASP A 266 -8.00 -31.75 2.46
N CYS A 267 -8.28 -30.71 1.66
CA CYS A 267 -8.52 -29.34 2.15
C CYS A 267 -9.91 -29.22 2.81
N GLU A 268 -10.03 -29.73 4.04
CA GLU A 268 -11.29 -29.85 4.80
C GLU A 268 -12.12 -28.56 4.91
N SER A 269 -11.50 -27.39 4.87
CA SER A 269 -12.17 -26.08 4.97
C SER A 269 -12.51 -25.43 3.62
N LEU A 270 -12.20 -26.05 2.48
CA LEU A 270 -12.23 -25.40 1.16
C LEU A 270 -13.67 -25.17 0.68
N THR A 271 -14.09 -23.91 0.64
CA THR A 271 -15.44 -23.50 0.22
C THR A 271 -15.48 -22.85 -1.15
N GLU A 272 -14.39 -22.19 -1.57
CA GLU A 272 -14.30 -21.49 -2.85
C GLU A 272 -13.03 -21.91 -3.61
N PHE A 273 -13.22 -22.53 -4.77
CA PHE A 273 -12.14 -22.91 -5.67
C PHE A 273 -12.41 -22.42 -7.09
N ILE A 274 -11.57 -21.51 -7.58
CA ILE A 274 -11.71 -20.92 -8.92
C ILE A 274 -10.47 -21.28 -9.76
N SER A 275 -10.64 -22.18 -10.73
CA SER A 275 -9.55 -22.65 -11.60
C SER A 275 -9.95 -22.68 -13.08
N LEU A 276 -10.91 -21.83 -13.48
CA LEU A 276 -11.45 -21.87 -14.84
C LEU A 276 -10.38 -21.55 -15.89
N LYS A 277 -10.36 -22.39 -16.92
CA LYS A 277 -9.72 -22.12 -18.21
C LYS A 277 -10.52 -21.05 -18.94
N SER A 278 -9.81 -20.14 -19.61
CA SER A 278 -10.30 -19.32 -20.73
C SER A 278 -9.49 -19.67 -21.96
#